data_AF-A0A7C1A835-F1
#
_entry.id   AF-A0A7C1A835-F1
#
_cell.length_a   1.000
_cell.length_b   1.000
_cell.length_c   1.000
_cell.angle_alpha   90.00
_cell.angle_beta   90.00
_cell.angle_gamma   90.00
#
_symmetry.space_group_name_H-M   'P 1'
#
loop_
_entity.id
_entity.type
_entity.pdbx_description
1 polymer ?
#
loop_
_entity_poly.entity_id
_entity_poly.type
_entity_poly.pdbx_seq_one_letter_code
_entity_poly.pdbx_strand_id
1 'polypeptide(L)'
;MNVLLLGKGGREHAIGWKLSQSPRLRRLISLPGNPGLAQLGDVKTGVDPSDPAGVTAFARSANIDLVVIGPEAPLAAGVADALRTAGVAGFGPDRAAARLETSKSFAKGIMSRAGVPTGSSATFYDTRSALAHLEGIGEPF
;
A
#
# COMPACT_ATOMS: atom_id res chain seq x y z
N MET A 1 0.49 -10.56 19.78
CA MET A 1 -0.25 -10.18 18.57
C MET A 1 0.27 -10.99 17.39
N ASN A 2 -0.62 -11.57 16.60
CA ASN A 2 -0.33 -12.21 15.32
C ASN A 2 -0.41 -11.16 14.23
N VAL A 3 0.66 -10.99 13.46
CA VAL A 3 0.75 -9.96 12.41
C VAL A 3 0.88 -10.64 11.06
N LEU A 4 0.09 -10.17 10.09
CA LEU A 4 0.25 -10.47 8.67
C LEU A 4 0.92 -9.27 7.99
N LEU A 5 2.05 -9.49 7.34
CA LEU A 5 2.74 -8.48 6.54
C LEU A 5 2.55 -8.77 5.05
N LEU A 6 1.88 -7.87 4.35
CA LEU A 6 1.72 -7.99 2.89
C LEU A 6 2.93 -7.41 2.18
N GLY A 7 3.46 -8.17 1.22
CA GLY A 7 4.55 -7.80 0.33
C GLY A 7 5.76 -8.73 0.40
N LYS A 8 6.77 -8.41 -0.40
CA LYS A 8 7.95 -9.27 -0.64
C LYS A 8 9.25 -8.49 -0.90
N GLY A 9 9.22 -7.16 -0.80
CA GLY A 9 10.36 -6.31 -1.09
C GLY A 9 11.27 -6.08 0.11
N GLY A 10 12.30 -5.25 -0.09
CA GLY A 10 13.21 -4.83 0.97
C GLY A 10 12.52 -4.00 2.07
N ARG A 11 11.53 -3.18 1.69
CA ARG A 11 10.70 -2.42 2.64
C ARG A 11 9.98 -3.36 3.60
N GLU A 12 9.32 -4.39 3.09
CA GLU A 12 8.65 -5.38 3.93
C GLU A 12 9.66 -6.17 4.77
N HIS A 13 10.82 -6.53 4.23
CA HIS A 13 11.86 -7.15 5.05
C HIS A 13 12.27 -6.28 6.24
N ALA A 14 12.50 -4.98 6.04
CA ALA A 14 12.83 -4.05 7.12
C ALA A 14 11.68 -3.90 8.14
N ILE A 15 10.44 -3.81 7.67
CA ILE A 15 9.25 -3.77 8.55
C ILE A 15 9.14 -5.06 9.37
N GLY A 16 9.24 -6.22 8.72
CA GLY A 16 9.22 -7.53 9.37
C GLY A 16 10.35 -7.67 10.40
N TRP A 17 11.55 -7.21 10.06
CA TRP A 17 12.72 -7.22 10.96
C TRP A 17 12.49 -6.35 12.20
N LYS A 18 11.78 -5.23 12.05
CA LYS A 18 11.47 -4.39 13.21
C LYS A 18 10.32 -4.95 14.04
N LEU A 19 9.30 -5.52 13.39
CA LEU A 19 8.18 -6.17 14.07
C LEU A 19 8.63 -7.37 14.91
N SER A 20 9.60 -8.16 14.43
CA SER A 20 10.13 -9.34 15.13
C SER A 20 10.80 -9.02 16.47
N GLN A 21 11.23 -7.77 16.68
CA GLN A 21 11.83 -7.30 17.94
C GLN A 21 10.78 -6.87 18.98
N SER A 22 9.50 -6.79 18.62
CA SER A 22 8.48 -6.35 19.56
C SER A 22 8.18 -7.43 20.59
N PRO A 23 8.21 -7.14 21.91
CA PRO A 23 7.82 -8.10 22.93
C PRO A 23 6.33 -8.45 22.87
N ARG A 24 5.52 -7.70 22.09
CA ARG A 24 4.10 -7.96 21.88
C ARG A 24 3.84 -8.87 20.68
N LEU A 25 4.83 -9.13 19.83
CA LEU A 25 4.65 -10.02 18.68
C LEU A 25 4.61 -11.47 19.16
N ARG A 26 3.62 -12.22 18.70
CA ARG A 26 3.47 -13.66 18.95
C ARG A 26 3.81 -14.48 17.72
N ARG A 27 3.37 -14.01 16.55
CA ARG A 27 3.59 -14.65 15.26
C ARG A 27 3.65 -13.58 14.18
N LEU A 28 4.63 -13.68 13.29
CA LEU A 28 4.70 -12.92 12.05
C LEU A 28 4.48 -13.88 10.89
N ILE A 29 3.56 -13.53 10.00
CA ILE A 29 3.35 -14.21 8.72
C ILE A 29 3.54 -13.18 7.61
N SER A 30 4.32 -13.51 6.58
CA SER A 30 4.46 -12.67 5.39
C SER A 30 3.69 -13.26 4.22
N LEU A 31 3.08 -12.42 3.38
CA LEU A 31 2.30 -12.83 2.21
C LEU A 31 2.60 -11.92 1.01
N PRO A 32 3.23 -12.41 -0.08
CA PRO A 32 3.79 -13.73 -0.27
C PRO A 32 5.18 -13.92 0.36
N GLY A 33 5.78 -12.86 0.93
CA GLY A 33 7.11 -12.93 1.54
C GLY A 33 8.25 -13.21 0.55
N ASN A 34 9.45 -13.40 1.11
CA ASN A 34 10.68 -13.77 0.39
C ASN A 34 11.59 -14.60 1.34
N PRO A 35 12.72 -15.17 0.87
CA PRO A 35 13.61 -15.97 1.73
C PRO A 35 14.19 -15.23 2.94
N GLY A 36 14.35 -13.90 2.89
CA GLY A 36 14.76 -13.11 4.05
C GLY A 36 13.65 -13.01 5.09
N LEU A 37 12.41 -12.76 4.66
CA LEU A 37 11.22 -12.76 5.52
C LEU A 37 10.95 -14.14 6.15
N ALA A 38 11.30 -15.24 5.46
CA ALA A 38 11.21 -16.59 6.01
C ALA A 38 12.14 -16.83 7.21
N GLN A 39 13.18 -16.00 7.39
CA GLN A 39 14.05 -16.05 8.58
C GLN A 39 13.43 -15.32 9.78
N LEU A 40 12.40 -14.51 9.56
CA LEU A 40 11.77 -13.66 10.57
C LEU A 40 10.42 -14.21 11.05
N GLY A 41 9.81 -15.13 10.30
CA GLY A 41 8.51 -15.71 10.59
C GLY A 41 8.01 -16.59 9.45
N ASP A 42 6.75 -17.00 9.53
CA ASP A 42 6.15 -17.85 8.52
C ASP A 42 5.94 -17.08 7.20
N VAL A 43 5.94 -17.81 6.09
CA VAL A 43 5.60 -17.27 4.78
C VAL A 43 4.41 -18.01 4.22
N LYS A 44 3.36 -17.27 3.83
CA LYS A 44 2.18 -17.80 3.16
C LYS A 44 2.28 -17.53 1.67
N THR A 45 2.03 -18.55 0.85
CA THR A 45 1.88 -18.46 -0.60
C THR A 45 0.48 -18.91 -1.04
N GLY A 46 0.10 -18.61 -2.29
CA GLY A 46 -1.16 -19.04 -2.89
C GLY A 46 -2.38 -18.17 -2.60
N VAL A 47 -2.19 -16.98 -2.01
CA VAL A 47 -3.21 -15.92 -1.92
C VAL A 47 -2.65 -14.69 -2.61
N ASP A 48 -3.41 -14.08 -3.51
CA ASP A 48 -3.02 -12.81 -4.11
C ASP A 48 -3.10 -11.72 -3.02
N PRO A 49 -2.01 -11.00 -2.69
CA PRO A 49 -2.05 -9.91 -1.72
C PRO A 49 -2.98 -8.76 -2.14
N SER A 50 -3.38 -8.69 -3.41
CA SER A 50 -4.32 -7.70 -3.93
C SER A 50 -5.76 -8.20 -4.02
N ASP A 51 -6.05 -9.43 -3.58
CA ASP A 51 -7.42 -9.95 -3.44
C ASP A 51 -7.97 -9.61 -2.04
N PRO A 52 -8.88 -8.63 -1.89
CA PRO A 52 -9.41 -8.23 -0.59
C PRO A 52 -10.15 -9.36 0.13
N ALA A 53 -10.85 -10.22 -0.62
CA ALA A 53 -11.61 -11.32 -0.04
C ALA A 53 -10.66 -12.43 0.43
N GLY A 54 -9.72 -12.83 -0.41
CA GLY A 54 -8.71 -13.84 -0.09
C GLY A 54 -7.83 -13.45 1.09
N VAL A 55 -7.34 -12.21 1.12
CA VAL A 55 -6.53 -11.70 2.25
C VAL A 55 -7.35 -11.67 3.55
N THR A 56 -8.60 -11.21 3.50
CA THR A 56 -9.47 -11.15 4.68
C THR A 56 -9.80 -12.54 5.21
N ALA A 57 -10.11 -13.49 4.32
CA ALA A 57 -10.38 -14.88 4.67
C ALA A 57 -9.15 -15.53 5.33
N PHE A 58 -7.96 -15.31 4.77
CA PHE A 58 -6.71 -15.80 5.35
C PHE A 58 -6.41 -15.16 6.71
N ALA A 59 -6.58 -13.84 6.84
CA ALA A 59 -6.35 -13.14 8.09
C ALA A 59 -7.24 -13.69 9.22
N ARG A 60 -8.52 -13.98 8.93
CA ARG A 60 -9.43 -14.61 9.89
C ARG A 60 -9.01 -16.03 10.23
N SER A 61 -8.75 -16.88 9.23
CA SER A 61 -8.42 -18.29 9.49
C SER A 61 -7.09 -18.47 10.24
N ALA A 62 -6.13 -17.55 10.04
CA ALA A 62 -4.84 -17.54 10.74
C ALA A 62 -4.87 -16.77 12.08
N ASN A 63 -6.04 -16.30 12.53
CA ASN A 63 -6.21 -15.50 13.76
C ASN A 63 -5.27 -14.28 13.80
N ILE A 64 -5.21 -13.52 12.71
CA ILE A 64 -4.39 -12.32 12.59
C ILE A 64 -5.04 -11.16 13.36
N ASP A 65 -4.26 -10.56 14.26
CA ASP A 65 -4.69 -9.40 15.05
C ASP A 65 -4.48 -8.08 14.28
N LEU A 66 -3.47 -8.03 13.40
CA LEU A 66 -3.10 -6.85 12.62
C LEU A 66 -2.55 -7.25 11.24
N VAL A 67 -3.05 -6.63 10.18
CA VAL A 67 -2.46 -6.70 8.85
C VAL A 67 -1.70 -5.41 8.56
N VAL A 68 -0.41 -5.50 8.22
CA VAL A 68 0.40 -4.38 7.75
C VAL A 68 0.54 -4.48 6.24
N ILE A 69 0.11 -3.45 5.51
CA ILE A 69 0.09 -3.46 4.05
C ILE A 69 1.30 -2.67 3.54
N GLY A 70 2.29 -3.37 2.99
CA GLY A 70 3.53 -2.75 2.51
C GLY A 70 3.43 -2.15 1.09
N PRO A 71 3.00 -2.91 0.07
CA PRO A 71 2.86 -2.42 -1.30
C PRO A 71 1.59 -1.59 -1.53
N GLU A 72 1.66 -0.73 -2.52
CA GLU A 72 0.60 0.17 -2.97
C GLU A 72 -0.54 -0.56 -3.71
N ALA A 73 -0.24 -1.66 -4.43
CA ALA A 73 -1.26 -2.39 -5.20
C ALA A 73 -2.40 -2.98 -4.34
N PRO A 74 -2.14 -3.65 -3.20
CA PRO A 74 -3.18 -4.05 -2.25
C PRO A 74 -4.02 -2.89 -1.70
N LEU A 75 -3.40 -1.72 -1.48
CA LEU A 75 -4.11 -0.52 -1.04
C LEU A 75 -5.06 -0.02 -2.13
N ALA A 76 -4.58 0.04 -3.38
CA ALA A 76 -5.39 0.40 -4.54
C ALA A 76 -6.55 -0.59 -4.79
N ALA A 77 -6.35 -1.87 -4.47
CA ALA A 77 -7.38 -2.90 -4.59
C ALA A 77 -8.45 -2.84 -3.49
N GLY A 78 -8.23 -2.06 -2.41
CA GLY A 78 -9.17 -1.93 -1.30
C GLY A 78 -9.08 -3.04 -0.26
N VAL A 79 -7.89 -3.63 -0.07
CA VAL A 79 -7.66 -4.64 0.97
C VAL A 79 -7.91 -4.07 2.37
N ALA A 80 -7.48 -2.83 2.63
CA ALA A 80 -7.73 -2.16 3.91
C ALA A 80 -9.23 -1.97 4.20
N ASP A 81 -10.03 -1.65 3.18
CA ASP A 81 -11.49 -1.53 3.29
C ASP A 81 -12.15 -2.86 3.70
N ALA A 82 -11.75 -3.95 3.03
CA ALA A 82 -12.28 -5.28 3.31
C ALA A 82 -11.93 -5.76 4.73
N LEU A 83 -10.68 -5.54 5.17
CA LEU A 83 -10.23 -5.86 6.52
C LEU A 83 -11.03 -5.10 7.58
N ARG A 84 -11.20 -3.78 7.40
CA ARG A 84 -11.98 -2.94 8.32
C ARG A 84 -13.44 -3.38 8.40
N THR A 85 -14.06 -3.66 7.25
CA THR A 85 -15.43 -4.18 7.18
C THR A 85 -15.57 -5.52 7.90
N ALA A 86 -14.53 -6.36 7.84
CA ALA A 86 -14.47 -7.65 8.50
C ALA A 86 -14.03 -7.59 9.98
N GLY A 87 -13.78 -6.40 10.54
CA GLY A 87 -13.34 -6.23 11.92
C GLY A 87 -11.89 -6.65 12.19
N VAL A 88 -11.06 -6.81 11.14
CA VAL A 88 -9.63 -7.09 11.27
C VAL A 88 -8.86 -5.77 11.19
N ALA A 89 -7.97 -5.51 12.14
CA ALA A 89 -7.19 -4.28 12.12
C ALA A 89 -6.24 -4.26 10.90
N GLY A 90 -6.35 -3.23 10.06
CA GLY A 90 -5.48 -2.99 8.93
C GLY A 90 -4.67 -1.71 9.13
N PHE A 91 -3.34 -1.80 8.99
CA PHE A 91 -2.44 -0.65 8.91
C PHE A 91 -2.12 -0.35 7.46
N GLY A 92 -2.83 0.64 6.92
CA GLY A 92 -2.77 1.12 5.55
C GLY A 92 -3.98 2.00 5.25
N PRO A 93 -3.87 2.97 4.32
CA PRO A 93 -5.02 3.77 3.89
C PRO A 93 -6.10 2.88 3.25
N ASP A 94 -7.35 3.34 3.31
CA ASP A 94 -8.40 2.77 2.46
C ASP A 94 -8.18 3.10 0.98
N ARG A 95 -8.96 2.48 0.09
CA ARG A 95 -8.83 2.67 -1.36
C ARG A 95 -8.98 4.14 -1.76
N ALA A 96 -9.86 4.89 -1.10
CA ALA A 96 -10.09 6.29 -1.43
C ALA A 96 -8.88 7.15 -1.07
N ALA A 97 -8.31 6.96 0.11
CA ALA A 97 -7.12 7.65 0.59
C ALA A 97 -5.84 7.21 -0.14
N ALA A 98 -5.74 5.94 -0.53
CA ALA A 98 -4.62 5.40 -1.31
C ALA A 98 -4.42 6.12 -2.66
N ARG A 99 -5.46 6.79 -3.18
CA ARG A 99 -5.37 7.63 -4.39
C ARG A 99 -4.36 8.77 -4.28
N LEU A 100 -4.02 9.22 -3.06
CA LEU A 100 -2.95 10.18 -2.86
C LEU A 100 -1.59 9.68 -3.38
N GLU A 101 -1.37 8.37 -3.36
CA GLU A 101 -0.15 7.75 -3.90
C GLU A 101 -0.37 7.17 -5.30
N THR A 102 -1.53 6.55 -5.54
CA THR A 102 -1.78 5.77 -6.77
C THR A 102 -2.24 6.62 -7.96
N SER A 103 -2.63 7.88 -7.74
CA SER A 103 -3.09 8.80 -8.80
C SER A 103 -2.41 10.16 -8.68
N LYS A 104 -1.42 10.41 -9.55
CA LYS A 104 -0.66 11.66 -9.57
C LYS A 104 -1.55 12.89 -9.78
N SER A 105 -2.53 12.81 -10.68
CA SER A 105 -3.49 13.91 -10.93
C SER A 105 -4.38 14.18 -9.72
N PHE A 106 -4.86 13.14 -9.03
CA PHE A 106 -5.62 13.29 -7.78
C PHE A 106 -4.76 13.95 -6.69
N ALA A 107 -3.53 13.46 -6.48
CA ALA A 107 -2.60 14.00 -5.51
C ALA A 107 -2.30 15.49 -5.77
N LYS A 108 -2.02 15.86 -7.03
CA LYS A 108 -1.79 17.26 -7.43
C LYS A 108 -3.02 18.13 -7.22
N GLY A 109 -4.22 17.62 -7.50
CA GLY A 109 -5.47 18.31 -7.21
C GLY A 109 -5.66 18.60 -5.71
N ILE A 110 -5.36 17.62 -4.84
CA ILE A 110 -5.42 17.82 -3.38
C ILE A 110 -4.36 18.83 -2.92
N MET A 111 -3.10 18.68 -3.36
CA MET A 111 -2.01 19.58 -2.99
C MET A 111 -2.30 21.02 -3.38
N SER A 112 -2.80 21.26 -4.60
CA SER A 112 -3.19 22.60 -5.07
C SER A 112 -4.29 23.22 -4.21
N ARG A 113 -5.36 22.47 -3.92
CA ARG A 113 -6.47 22.95 -3.08
C ARG A 113 -6.06 23.22 -1.63
N ALA A 114 -5.12 22.44 -1.11
CA ALA A 114 -4.62 22.56 0.25
C ALA A 114 -3.44 23.55 0.39
N GLY A 115 -2.96 24.15 -0.69
CA GLY A 115 -1.80 25.04 -0.67
C GLY A 115 -0.47 24.34 -0.33
N VAL A 116 -0.36 23.03 -0.59
CA VAL A 116 0.87 22.25 -0.34
C VAL A 116 1.90 22.57 -1.43
N PRO A 117 3.10 23.06 -1.09
CA PRO A 117 4.16 23.32 -2.06
C PRO A 117 4.57 22.04 -2.79
N THR A 118 4.53 22.06 -4.12
CA THR A 118 4.94 20.95 -5.00
C THR A 118 5.27 21.50 -6.39
N GLY A 119 5.99 20.72 -7.21
CA GLY A 119 6.26 21.13 -8.60
C GLY A 119 4.97 21.39 -9.38
N SER A 120 4.96 22.38 -10.26
CA SER A 120 3.82 22.66 -11.14
C SER A 120 3.40 21.43 -11.92
N SER A 121 2.10 21.29 -12.20
CA SER A 121 1.58 20.17 -12.98
C SER A 121 0.26 20.51 -13.64
N ALA A 122 0.07 20.00 -14.85
CA ALA A 122 -1.21 19.96 -15.54
C ALA A 122 -1.50 18.51 -16.00
N THR A 123 -2.77 18.17 -16.16
CA THR A 123 -3.22 16.83 -16.61
C THR A 123 -3.92 16.97 -17.95
N PHE A 124 -3.53 16.16 -18.92
CA PHE A 124 -4.07 16.17 -20.29
C PHE A 124 -4.53 14.76 -20.67
N TYR A 125 -5.56 14.69 -21.52
CA TYR A 125 -6.11 13.43 -22.04
C TYR A 125 -5.90 13.28 -23.55
N ASP A 126 -5.22 14.25 -24.16
CA ASP A 126 -4.87 14.26 -25.57
C ASP A 126 -3.52 14.95 -25.78
N THR A 127 -2.80 14.50 -26.81
CA THR A 127 -1.45 14.99 -27.12
C THR A 127 -1.44 16.48 -27.50
N ARG A 128 -2.51 16.98 -28.13
CA ARG A 128 -2.55 18.35 -28.65
C ARG A 128 -2.57 19.36 -27.51
N SER A 129 -3.44 19.14 -26.52
CA SER A 129 -3.51 19.97 -25.31
C SER A 129 -2.21 19.93 -24.52
N ALA A 130 -1.55 18.76 -24.45
CA ALA A 130 -0.27 18.63 -23.78
C ALA A 130 0.84 19.45 -24.47
N LEU A 131 0.94 19.38 -25.80
CA LEU A 131 1.92 20.16 -26.57
C LEU A 131 1.69 21.67 -26.44
N ALA A 132 0.44 22.12 -26.54
CA ALA A 132 0.10 23.53 -26.37
C ALA A 132 0.47 24.06 -24.97
N HIS A 133 0.42 23.22 -23.93
CA HIS A 133 0.90 23.60 -22.60
C HIS A 133 2.42 23.72 -22.53
N LEU A 134 3.15 22.80 -23.18
CA LEU A 134 4.62 22.83 -23.21
C LEU A 134 5.15 24.10 -23.87
N GLU A 135 4.50 24.60 -24.92
CA GLU A 135 4.85 25.88 -25.57
C GLU A 135 4.74 27.09 -24.62
N GLY A 136 3.92 26.98 -23.57
CA GLY A 136 3.66 28.05 -22.60
C GLY A 136 4.52 27.98 -21.32
N ILE A 137 5.40 26.98 -21.16
CA ILE A 137 6.24 26.82 -19.97
C ILE A 137 7.73 26.82 -20.33
N GLY A 138 8.58 27.34 -19.45
CA GLY A 138 10.04 27.35 -19.64
C GLY A 138 10.68 26.01 -19.26
N GLU A 139 11.73 25.63 -19.98
CA GLU A 139 12.55 24.45 -19.66
C GLU A 139 13.47 24.70 -18.45
N PRO A 140 13.79 23.66 -17.65
CA PRO A 140 13.31 22.28 -17.72
C PRO A 140 11.92 22.09 -17.08
N PHE A 141 11.15 21.13 -17.60
CA PHE A 141 9.84 20.72 -17.09
C PHE A 141 9.78 19.22 -16.76
#